data_AF-A0AAW2WCH6-F1
#
_entry.id   AF-A0AAW2WCH6-F1
#
_cell.length_a   1.000
_cell.length_b   1.000
_cell.length_c   1.000
_cell.angle_alpha   90.00
_cell.angle_beta   90.00
_cell.angle_gamma   90.00
#
_symmetry.space_group_name_H-M   'P 1'
#
loop_
_entity.id
_entity.type
_entity.pdbx_description
1 polymer ?
#
loop_
_entity_poly.entity_id
_entity_poly.type
_entity_poly.pdbx_seq_one_letter_code
_entity_poly.pdbx_strand_id
1 'polypeptide(L)'
;MAQNLDLIRAFCQTFERFELKRIPRSNNEEADQLAKLASSLTTIKNRSITLLTQEHSEIEGTVEEVLASTNKPCCKDAIEAYLTTGSLLMGKKEARTIRVKAARFTMIAWELYKRGFSQPYLKCLDPERAEYVLREIHEESCGNHSRGRSLAGKVLRQSHF
;
A
#
# COMPACT_ATOMS: atom_id res chain seq x y z
N MET A 1 -12.70 5.56 -25.59
CA MET A 1 -13.01 6.57 -24.56
C MET A 1 -14.16 6.18 -23.62
N ALA A 2 -14.97 5.15 -23.90
CA ALA A 2 -16.10 4.75 -23.05
C ALA A 2 -15.74 3.96 -21.77
N GLN A 3 -14.63 3.21 -21.76
CA GLN A 3 -14.26 2.31 -20.65
C GLN A 3 -13.88 3.00 -19.33
N ASN A 4 -13.62 4.31 -19.32
CA ASN A 4 -13.26 5.04 -18.10
C ASN A 4 -14.48 5.61 -17.36
N LEU A 5 -15.60 5.81 -18.05
CA LEU A 5 -16.80 6.40 -17.47
C LEU A 5 -17.51 5.45 -16.52
N ASP A 6 -17.56 4.16 -16.83
CA ASP A 6 -18.22 3.18 -15.98
C ASP A 6 -17.43 2.90 -14.69
N LEU A 7 -16.11 2.96 -14.77
CA LEU A 7 -15.21 2.86 -13.62
C LEU A 7 -15.36 4.07 -12.68
N ILE A 8 -15.38 5.28 -13.24
CA ILE A 8 -15.62 6.51 -12.47
C ILE A 8 -17.02 6.47 -11.85
N ARG A 9 -18.04 6.00 -12.59
CA ARG A 9 -19.42 5.92 -12.08
C ARG A 9 -19.56 4.89 -10.96
N ALA A 10 -18.90 3.73 -11.07
CA ALA A 10 -18.86 2.74 -10.00
C ALA A 10 -18.12 3.26 -8.75
N PHE A 11 -17.04 4.03 -8.95
CA PHE A 11 -16.30 4.64 -7.86
C PHE A 11 -17.07 5.79 -7.19
N CYS A 12 -17.84 6.58 -7.94
CA CYS A 12 -18.68 7.63 -7.38
C CYS A 12 -19.78 7.09 -6.45
N GLN A 13 -20.22 5.83 -6.63
CA GLN A 13 -21.22 5.19 -5.77
C GLN A 13 -20.71 4.88 -4.35
N THR A 14 -19.40 4.95 -4.10
CA THR A 14 -18.84 4.70 -2.77
C THR A 14 -18.83 5.94 -1.87
N PHE A 15 -19.22 7.11 -2.39
CA PHE A 15 -19.22 8.37 -1.63
C PHE A 15 -20.65 8.79 -1.28
N GLU A 16 -20.84 9.25 -0.04
CA GLU A 16 -22.14 9.79 0.41
C GLU A 16 -22.49 11.11 -0.32
N ARG A 17 -21.48 11.89 -0.70
CA ARG A 17 -21.62 13.09 -1.54
C ARG A 17 -20.34 13.31 -2.34
N PHE A 18 -20.46 13.73 -3.61
CA PHE A 18 -19.33 14.15 -4.44
C PHE A 18 -19.70 15.32 -5.36
N GLU A 19 -18.71 16.10 -5.77
CA GLU A 19 -18.83 17.18 -6.75
C GLU A 19 -17.77 17.02 -7.83
N LEU A 20 -18.18 16.99 -9.10
CA LEU A 20 -17.26 16.89 -10.24
C LEU A 20 -17.22 18.23 -10.97
N LYS A 21 -16.13 18.98 -10.80
CA LYS A 21 -15.89 20.21 -11.54
C LYS A 21 -15.08 19.90 -12.80
N ARG A 22 -15.72 20.04 -13.97
CA ARG A 22 -15.05 19.92 -15.26
C ARG A 22 -14.47 21.27 -15.66
N ILE A 23 -13.15 21.41 -15.64
CA ILE A 23 -12.47 22.60 -16.15
C ILE A 23 -12.38 22.48 -17.69
N PRO A 24 -12.95 23.43 -18.45
CA PRO A 24 -12.81 23.46 -19.90
C PRO A 24 -11.34 23.53 -20.31
N ARG A 25 -10.99 22.87 -21.42
CA ARG A 25 -9.59 22.80 -21.87
C ARG A 25 -8.99 24.19 -22.18
N SER A 26 -9.83 25.14 -22.59
CA SER A 26 -9.47 26.56 -22.80
C SER A 26 -9.01 27.26 -21.52
N ASN A 27 -9.39 26.77 -20.35
CA ASN A 27 -9.05 27.37 -19.06
C ASN A 27 -7.85 26.66 -18.40
N ASN A 28 -7.21 25.73 -19.11
CA ASN A 28 -6.03 25.00 -18.65
C ASN A 28 -4.73 25.49 -19.31
N GLU A 29 -4.76 26.66 -19.93
CA GLU A 29 -3.64 27.19 -20.72
C GLU A 29 -2.39 27.42 -19.87
N GLU A 30 -2.52 27.93 -18.64
CA GLU A 30 -1.40 28.15 -17.73
C GLU A 30 -0.71 26.83 -17.33
N ALA A 31 -1.50 25.82 -16.97
CA ALA A 31 -0.98 24.50 -16.64
C ALA A 31 -0.30 23.83 -17.85
N ASP A 32 -0.87 23.98 -19.05
CA ASP A 32 -0.27 23.51 -20.30
C ASP A 32 1.04 24.26 -20.63
N GLN A 33 1.12 25.57 -20.36
CA GLN A 33 2.35 26.35 -20.50
C GLN A 33 3.43 25.87 -19.53
N LEU A 34 3.09 25.66 -18.26
CA LEU A 34 4.01 25.11 -17.25
C LEU A 34 4.49 23.70 -17.61
N ALA A 35 3.60 22.83 -18.10
CA ALA A 35 3.96 21.50 -18.56
C ALA A 35 4.89 21.53 -19.78
N LYS A 36 4.66 22.46 -20.73
CA LYS A 36 5.56 22.68 -21.88
C LYS A 36 6.92 23.21 -21.44
N LEU A 37 6.97 24.14 -20.49
CA LEU A 37 8.23 24.63 -19.90
C LEU A 37 8.98 23.49 -19.19
N ALA A 38 8.30 22.69 -18.37
CA ALA A 38 8.91 21.52 -17.72
C ALA A 38 9.45 20.50 -18.74
N SER A 39 8.74 20.29 -19.85
CA SER A 39 9.16 19.39 -20.93
C SER A 39 10.34 19.95 -21.75
N SER A 40 10.39 21.27 -21.98
CA SER A 40 11.50 21.92 -22.68
C SER A 40 12.76 22.04 -21.82
N LEU A 41 12.65 21.95 -20.49
CA LEU A 41 13.75 21.91 -19.53
C LEU A 41 14.50 20.56 -19.48
N THR A 42 14.20 19.62 -20.38
CA THR A 42 14.83 18.28 -20.48
C THR A 42 16.34 18.29 -20.82
N THR A 43 16.97 19.46 -20.96
CA THR A 43 18.42 19.61 -21.23
C THR A 43 19.21 20.22 -20.05
N ILE A 44 18.65 20.29 -18.84
CA ILE A 44 19.40 20.78 -17.67
C ILE A 44 20.01 19.59 -16.90
N LYS A 45 21.33 19.45 -16.99
CA LYS A 45 22.13 18.39 -16.31
C LYS A 45 22.10 18.49 -14.77
N ASN A 46 21.76 19.65 -14.22
CA ASN A 46 21.74 19.91 -12.78
C ASN A 46 20.32 20.30 -12.34
N ARG A 47 19.54 19.33 -11.85
CA ARG A 47 18.21 19.60 -11.30
C ARG A 47 18.34 20.13 -9.87
N SER A 48 18.35 21.45 -9.68
CA SER A 48 17.94 22.00 -8.39
C SER A 48 16.42 22.03 -8.36
N ILE A 49 15.80 21.02 -7.77
CA ILE A 49 14.36 21.03 -7.50
C ILE A 49 14.14 22.00 -6.34
N THR A 50 13.65 23.20 -6.64
CA THR A 50 13.14 24.09 -5.59
C THR A 50 11.80 23.53 -5.14
N LEU A 51 11.81 22.79 -4.03
CA LEU A 51 10.59 22.31 -3.38
C LEU A 51 9.94 23.52 -2.70
N LEU A 52 8.94 24.11 -3.35
CA LEU A 52 8.06 25.08 -2.68
C LEU A 52 7.12 24.28 -1.80
N THR A 53 7.47 24.18 -0.53
CA THR A 53 6.66 23.51 0.48
C THR A 53 5.76 24.59 1.07
N GLN A 54 4.47 24.50 0.81
CA GLN A 54 3.49 25.36 1.47
C GLN A 54 3.31 24.83 2.90
N GLU A 55 3.54 25.67 3.91
CA GLU A 55 3.53 25.24 5.32
C GLU A 55 2.13 24.80 5.79
N HIS A 56 1.07 25.12 5.03
CA HIS A 56 -0.31 24.77 5.36
C HIS A 56 -1.08 24.27 4.14
N SER A 57 -1.65 23.06 4.26
CA SER A 57 -2.67 22.54 3.35
C SER A 57 -3.92 23.42 3.39
N GLU A 58 -4.38 23.92 2.24
CA GLU A 58 -5.69 24.59 2.11
C GLU A 58 -6.88 23.61 2.09
N ILE A 59 -6.59 22.31 2.17
CA ILE A 59 -7.62 21.29 2.33
C ILE A 59 -7.98 21.27 3.83
N GLU A 60 -9.04 21.99 4.20
CA GLU A 60 -9.80 21.73 5.43
C GLU A 60 -10.44 20.34 5.32
N GLY A 61 -9.62 19.33 5.56
CA GLY A 61 -10.05 17.95 5.64
C GLY A 61 -9.18 17.31 6.68
N THR A 62 -9.77 16.99 7.82
CA THR A 62 -9.22 16.00 8.74
C THR A 62 -8.73 14.85 7.90
N VAL A 63 -7.41 14.67 7.87
CA VAL A 63 -6.78 13.42 7.44
C VAL A 63 -7.33 12.37 8.39
N GLU A 64 -8.43 11.75 7.97
CA GLU A 64 -8.90 10.51 8.57
C GLU A 64 -7.85 9.49 8.17
N GLU A 65 -6.82 9.40 9.00
CA GLU A 65 -5.95 8.25 9.06
C GLU A 65 -6.90 7.06 9.11
N VAL A 66 -6.93 6.28 8.01
CA VAL A 66 -7.70 5.04 7.96
C VAL A 66 -7.00 4.10 8.93
N LEU A 67 -7.31 4.27 10.22
CA LEU A 67 -7.01 3.35 11.28
C LEU A 67 -7.68 2.06 10.86
N ALA A 68 -6.87 1.15 10.31
CA ALA A 68 -7.29 -0.22 10.11
C ALA A 68 -7.86 -0.71 11.44
N SER A 69 -9.17 -0.87 11.50
CA SER A 69 -9.91 -1.21 12.72
C SER A 69 -9.21 -2.38 13.42
N THR A 70 -8.59 -2.08 14.56
CA THR A 70 -7.72 -2.97 15.33
C THR A 70 -8.45 -4.13 16.00
N ASN A 71 -9.78 -4.21 15.83
CA ASN A 71 -10.63 -5.16 16.56
C ASN A 71 -11.12 -6.35 15.73
N LYS A 72 -10.70 -6.50 14.46
CA LYS A 72 -10.98 -7.71 13.70
C LYS A 72 -9.79 -8.67 13.85
N PRO A 73 -9.97 -9.89 14.41
CA PRO A 73 -8.88 -10.84 14.52
C PRO A 73 -8.26 -11.03 13.14
N CYS A 74 -6.99 -10.66 13.05
CA CYS A 74 -6.25 -10.70 11.81
C CYS A 74 -6.15 -12.17 11.37
N CYS A 75 -6.10 -12.39 10.05
CA CYS A 75 -5.86 -13.74 9.53
C CYS A 75 -4.53 -14.33 10.08
N LYS A 76 -3.58 -13.48 10.50
CA LYS A 76 -2.34 -13.84 11.19
C LYS A 76 -2.63 -14.51 12.54
N ASP A 77 -3.38 -13.85 13.41
CA ASP A 77 -3.70 -14.30 14.77
C ASP A 77 -4.39 -15.67 14.75
N ALA A 78 -5.31 -15.86 13.80
CA ALA A 78 -6.03 -17.12 13.66
C ALA A 78 -5.15 -18.28 13.15
N ILE A 79 -4.11 -17.97 12.36
CA ILE A 79 -3.11 -18.96 11.92
C ILE A 79 -2.15 -19.27 13.07
N GLU A 80 -1.70 -18.25 13.80
CA GLU A 80 -0.81 -18.39 14.95
C GLU A 80 -1.47 -19.22 16.06
N ALA A 81 -2.71 -18.89 16.44
CA ALA A 81 -3.48 -19.66 17.41
C ALA A 81 -3.66 -21.12 16.99
N TYR A 82 -3.89 -21.38 15.70
CA TYR A 82 -4.00 -22.74 15.19
C TYR A 82 -2.66 -23.50 15.26
N LEU A 83 -1.54 -22.85 14.94
CA LEU A 83 -0.22 -23.48 14.98
C LEU A 83 0.28 -23.71 16.42
N THR A 84 -0.13 -22.86 17.38
CA THR A 84 0.27 -22.97 18.79
C THR A 84 -0.64 -23.92 19.57
N THR A 85 -1.95 -23.78 19.43
CA THR A 85 -2.94 -24.49 20.28
C THR A 85 -3.55 -25.71 19.58
N GLY A 86 -3.42 -25.81 18.25
CA GLY A 86 -3.97 -26.93 17.45
C GLY A 86 -5.49 -26.94 17.31
N SER A 87 -6.22 -26.04 17.98
CA SER A 87 -7.67 -26.00 18.03
C SER A 87 -8.25 -24.77 17.33
N LEU A 88 -9.37 -24.96 16.64
CA LEU A 88 -10.14 -23.90 15.99
C LEU A 88 -11.59 -24.01 16.46
N LEU A 89 -12.05 -23.06 17.26
CA LEU A 89 -13.44 -22.97 17.74
C LEU A 89 -14.41 -22.44 16.65
N MET A 90 -14.03 -22.59 15.38
CA MET A 90 -14.69 -21.98 14.23
C MET A 90 -15.58 -22.97 13.48
N GLY A 91 -16.50 -22.45 12.66
CA GLY A 91 -17.33 -23.28 11.81
C GLY A 91 -16.49 -24.15 10.86
N LYS A 92 -17.00 -25.33 10.47
CA LYS A 92 -16.26 -26.32 9.64
C LYS A 92 -15.61 -25.73 8.37
N LYS A 93 -16.26 -24.77 7.73
CA LYS A 93 -15.76 -24.08 6.52
C LYS A 93 -14.60 -23.12 6.83
N GLU A 94 -14.72 -22.36 7.90
CA GLU A 94 -13.70 -21.40 8.35
C GLU A 94 -12.47 -22.13 8.87
N ALA A 95 -12.68 -23.18 9.66
CA ALA A 95 -11.60 -24.04 10.14
C ALA A 95 -10.83 -24.68 8.98
N ARG A 96 -11.52 -25.16 7.94
CA ARG A 96 -10.87 -25.67 6.72
C ARG A 96 -10.05 -24.57 6.02
N THR A 97 -10.59 -23.37 5.94
CA THR A 97 -9.89 -22.23 5.32
C THR A 97 -8.60 -21.90 6.03
N ILE A 98 -8.61 -21.85 7.37
CA ILE A 98 -7.40 -21.61 8.16
C ILE A 98 -6.40 -22.74 8.00
N ARG A 99 -6.83 -24.01 8.07
CA ARG A 99 -5.94 -25.16 7.90
C ARG A 99 -5.18 -25.11 6.57
N VAL A 100 -5.88 -24.77 5.48
CA VAL A 100 -5.27 -24.62 4.15
C VAL A 100 -4.28 -23.46 4.12
N LYS A 101 -4.61 -22.32 4.75
CA LYS A 101 -3.69 -21.18 4.84
C LYS A 101 -2.46 -21.51 5.69
N ALA A 102 -2.66 -22.08 6.87
CA ALA A 102 -1.64 -22.41 7.86
C ALA A 102 -0.59 -23.39 7.35
N ALA A 103 -0.93 -24.25 6.39
CA ALA A 103 0.04 -25.13 5.72
C ALA A 103 1.22 -24.37 5.07
N ARG A 104 1.04 -23.07 4.79
CA ARG A 104 2.07 -22.19 4.23
C ARG A 104 2.90 -21.47 5.30
N PHE A 105 2.64 -21.70 6.58
CA PHE A 105 3.28 -21.01 7.69
C PHE A 105 3.91 -22.02 8.67
N THR A 106 4.76 -21.51 9.56
CA THR A 106 5.39 -22.28 10.63
C THR A 106 5.79 -21.35 11.77
N MET A 107 5.84 -21.86 12.99
CA MET A 107 6.38 -21.14 14.14
C MET A 107 7.87 -21.50 14.31
N ILE A 108 8.73 -20.49 14.40
CA ILE A 108 10.16 -20.64 14.71
C ILE A 108 10.47 -19.65 15.83
N ALA A 109 10.99 -20.13 16.95
CA ALA A 109 11.33 -19.29 18.11
C ALA A 109 10.19 -18.34 18.52
N TRP A 110 8.95 -18.85 18.56
CA TRP A 110 7.74 -18.09 18.91
C TRP A 110 7.35 -16.98 17.94
N GLU A 111 7.94 -16.94 16.74
CA GLU A 111 7.57 -16.01 15.69
C GLU A 111 6.97 -16.76 14.49
N LEU A 112 6.00 -16.14 13.84
CA LEU A 112 5.33 -16.69 12.66
C LEU A 112 6.16 -16.43 11.39
N TYR A 113 6.44 -17.48 10.64
CA TYR A 113 7.11 -17.42 9.35
C TYR A 113 6.25 -18.00 8.23
N LYS A 114 6.25 -17.33 7.07
CA LYS A 114 5.68 -17.85 5.84
C LYS A 114 6.73 -18.63 5.04
N ARG A 115 6.36 -19.81 4.55
CA ARG A 115 7.19 -20.64 3.68
C ARG A 115 7.24 -20.02 2.29
N GLY A 116 8.42 -19.56 1.87
CA GLY A 116 8.68 -19.12 0.50
C GLY A 116 8.70 -20.28 -0.50
N PHE A 117 8.48 -19.96 -1.78
CA PHE A 117 8.50 -20.96 -2.86
C PHE A 117 9.88 -21.61 -3.05
N SER A 118 10.95 -20.83 -2.92
CA SER A 118 12.34 -21.27 -3.00
C SER A 118 12.98 -21.62 -1.65
N GLN A 119 12.16 -21.89 -0.62
CA GLN A 119 12.56 -22.17 0.77
C GLN A 119 13.15 -21.04 1.67
N PRO A 120 13.23 -19.73 1.32
CA PRO A 120 13.47 -18.74 2.37
C PRO A 120 12.22 -18.64 3.26
N TYR A 121 12.40 -18.74 4.58
CA TYR A 121 11.37 -18.40 5.55
C TYR A 121 11.25 -16.88 5.63
N LEU A 122 10.05 -16.37 5.38
CA LEU A 122 9.76 -14.94 5.45
C LEU A 122 9.11 -14.63 6.79
N LYS A 123 9.72 -13.76 7.58
CA LYS A 123 9.21 -13.32 8.88
C LYS A 123 7.93 -12.51 8.69
N CYS A 124 6.83 -12.95 9.30
CA CYS A 124 5.57 -12.22 9.25
C CYS A 124 5.64 -11.00 10.16
N LEU A 125 5.49 -9.81 9.58
CA LEU A 125 5.53 -8.56 10.34
C LEU A 125 4.17 -8.26 10.97
N ASP A 126 4.20 -7.52 12.08
CA ASP A 126 3.02 -6.84 12.62
C ASP A 126 2.78 -5.54 11.84
N PRO A 127 1.56 -5.00 11.81
CA PRO A 127 1.26 -3.78 11.05
C PRO A 127 2.24 -2.63 11.31
N GLU A 128 2.57 -2.38 12.57
CA GLU A 128 3.54 -1.34 12.99
C GLU A 128 4.95 -1.59 12.43
N ARG A 129 5.44 -2.83 12.54
CA ARG A 129 6.76 -3.21 12.00
C ARG A 129 6.78 -3.21 10.48
N ALA A 130 5.68 -3.59 9.84
CA ALA A 130 5.53 -3.56 8.39
C ALA A 130 5.59 -2.12 7.88
N GLU A 131 4.95 -1.19 8.56
CA GLU A 131 5.01 0.23 8.22
C GLU A 131 6.44 0.78 8.36
N TYR A 132 7.13 0.46 9.45
CA TYR A 132 8.52 0.85 9.65
C TYR A 132 9.43 0.33 8.53
N VAL A 133 9.36 -0.98 8.23
CA VAL A 133 10.18 -1.60 7.16
C VAL A 133 9.85 -0.98 5.80
N LEU A 134 8.58 -0.72 5.50
CA LEU A 134 8.19 -0.08 4.24
C LEU A 134 8.71 1.35 4.14
N ARG A 135 8.69 2.11 5.25
CA ARG A 135 9.21 3.48 5.31
C ARG A 135 10.72 3.51 5.07
N GLU A 136 11.48 2.69 5.79
CA GLU A 136 12.94 2.56 5.61
C GLU A 136 13.28 2.21 4.15
N ILE A 137 12.63 1.19 3.59
CA ILE A 137 12.85 0.78 2.19
C ILE A 137 12.50 1.90 1.21
N HIS A 138 11.45 2.67 1.51
CA HIS A 138 11.01 3.79 0.69
C HIS A 138 12.00 4.95 0.73
N GLU A 139 12.45 5.35 1.92
CA GLU A 139 13.42 6.43 2.14
C GLU A 139 14.79 6.09 1.53
N GLU A 140 15.28 4.85 1.71
CA GLU A 140 16.48 4.37 1.00
C GLU A 140 16.30 4.38 -0.53
N SER A 141 15.06 4.31 -1.01
CA SER A 141 14.73 4.35 -2.44
C SER A 141 14.44 5.74 -2.98
N CYS A 142 14.54 6.80 -2.16
CA CYS A 142 14.05 8.15 -2.46
C CYS A 142 14.70 8.85 -3.69
N GLY A 143 15.60 8.19 -4.42
CA GLY A 143 16.13 8.63 -5.72
C GLY A 143 15.71 7.78 -6.94
N ASN A 144 15.16 6.58 -6.72
CA ASN A 144 14.68 5.70 -7.78
C ASN A 144 13.16 5.68 -7.71
N HIS A 145 12.46 6.17 -8.75
CA HIS A 145 10.99 6.10 -8.91
C HIS A 145 10.48 4.65 -8.92
N SER A 146 10.58 3.97 -7.79
CA SER A 146 10.41 2.54 -7.62
C SER A 146 8.93 2.25 -7.49
N ARG A 147 8.34 1.63 -8.50
CA ARG A 147 6.95 1.17 -8.46
C ARG A 147 6.76 0.15 -7.32
N GLY A 148 5.51 -0.04 -6.88
CA GLY A 148 5.17 -0.98 -5.79
C GLY A 148 5.73 -2.39 -5.92
N ARG A 149 5.89 -2.93 -7.16
CA ARG A 149 6.53 -4.24 -7.36
C ARG A 149 8.02 -4.26 -6.96
N SER A 150 8.74 -3.16 -7.18
CA SER A 150 10.15 -3.04 -6.81
C SER A 150 10.30 -3.01 -5.29
N LEU A 151 9.44 -2.26 -4.60
CA LEU A 151 9.36 -2.21 -3.15
C LEU A 151 9.03 -3.59 -2.56
N ALA A 152 8.01 -4.28 -3.08
CA ALA A 152 7.68 -5.64 -2.66
C ALA A 152 8.86 -6.62 -2.86
N GLY A 153 9.61 -6.48 -3.95
CA GLY A 153 10.82 -7.26 -4.18
C GLY A 153 11.93 -6.99 -3.15
N LYS A 154 12.07 -5.74 -2.68
CA LYS A 154 13.03 -5.38 -1.61
C LYS A 154 12.62 -6.00 -0.27
N VAL A 155 11.34 -5.90 0.11
CA VAL A 155 10.79 -6.51 1.33
C VAL A 155 11.08 -8.02 1.35
N LEU A 156 10.82 -8.72 0.24
CA LEU A 156 11.08 -10.14 0.12
C LEU A 156 12.57 -10.50 0.20
N ARG A 157 13.46 -9.64 -0.32
CA ARG A 157 14.92 -9.82 -0.21
C ARG A 157 15.44 -9.64 1.22
N GLN A 158 14.74 -8.85 2.03
CA GLN A 158 15.00 -8.73 3.47
C GLN A 158 14.31 -9.83 4.29
N SER A 159 13.74 -10.85 3.64
CA SER A 159 13.08 -11.99 4.28
C SER A 159 11.86 -11.60 5.13
N HIS A 160 11.09 -10.60 4.71
CA HIS A 160 9.86 -10.17 5.37
C HIS A 160 8.59 -10.54 4.57
N PHE A 161 7.48 -10.79 5.28
CA PHE A 161 6.15 -11.01 4.72
C PHE A 161 5.10 -10.14 5.41
#